data_AF-S7JA14-F1
#
_entry.id   AF-S7JA14-F1
#
_cell.length_a   1.000
_cell.length_b   1.000
_cell.length_c   1.000
_cell.angle_alpha   90.00
_cell.angle_beta   90.00
_cell.angle_gamma   90.00
#
_symmetry.space_group_name_H-M   'P 1'
#
loop_
_entity.id
_entity.type
_entity.pdbx_description
1 polymer ?
#
loop_
_entity_poly.entity_id
_entity_poly.type
_entity_poly.pdbx_seq_one_letter_code
_entity_poly.pdbx_strand_id
1 'polypeptide(L)' 'MFVELVTTGSELLLGEITNYNSAYLSRKLNEIGYSVIYHTTVGDNPRRMEEA' A
#
# COMPACT_ATOMS: atom_id res chain seq x y z
N MET A 1 15.17 5.99 6.65
CA MET A 1 15.12 4.82 5.72
C MET A 1 13.94 5.00 4.78
N PHE A 2 14.07 4.64 3.49
CA PHE A 2 12.97 4.73 2.53
C PHE A 2 12.13 3.46 2.57
N VAL A 3 10.81 3.61 2.44
CA VAL A 3 9.83 2.52 2.52
C VAL A 3 8.83 2.62 1.38
N GLU A 4 8.40 1.47 0.90
CA GLU A 4 7.24 1.31 0.05
C GLU A 4 6.13 0.59 0.84
N LEU A 5 4.89 1.03 0.65
CA LEU A 5 3.72 0.34 1.17
C LEU A 5 3.06 -0.45 0.04
N VAL A 6 3.01 -1.77 0.19
CA VAL A 6 2.27 -2.66 -0.69
C VAL A 6 0.98 -3.08 -0.01
N THR A 7 -0.17 -2.75 -0.60
CA THR A 7 -1.50 -3.16 -0.12
C THR A 7 -2.17 -4.08 -1.12
N THR A 8 -2.95 -5.04 -0.62
CA THR A 8 -3.71 -5.99 -1.43
C THR A 8 -5.21 -5.79 -1.25
N GLY A 9 -5.96 -5.92 -2.35
CA GLY A 9 -7.42 -5.83 -2.37
C GLY A 9 -7.91 -5.44 -3.76
N SER A 10 -8.73 -6.28 -4.38
CA SER A 10 -9.29 -6.00 -5.71
C SER A 10 -10.27 -4.82 -5.66
N GLU A 11 -11.01 -4.67 -4.58
CA GLU A 11 -11.88 -3.54 -4.27
C GLU A 11 -11.12 -2.21 -4.12
N LEU A 12 -9.87 -2.27 -3.61
CA LEU A 12 -8.98 -1.10 -3.55
C LEU A 12 -8.47 -0.75 -4.95
N LEU A 13 -8.09 -1.76 -5.74
CA LEU A 13 -7.61 -1.58 -7.11
C LEU A 13 -8.70 -1.07 -8.06
N LEU A 14 -9.93 -1.55 -7.90
CA LEU A 14 -11.10 -1.14 -8.68
C LEU A 14 -11.70 0.19 -8.21
N GLY A 15 -11.23 0.74 -7.09
CA GLY A 15 -11.67 2.03 -6.56
C GLY A 15 -13.05 1.99 -5.88
N GLU A 16 -13.51 0.80 -5.48
CA GLU A 16 -14.76 0.64 -4.72
C GLU A 16 -14.60 1.13 -3.28
N ILE A 17 -13.39 1.01 -2.73
CA ILE A 17 -13.04 1.45 -1.38
C ILE A 17 -11.76 2.30 -1.40
N THR A 18 -11.75 3.39 -0.63
CA THR A 18 -10.56 4.21 -0.43
C THR A 18 -9.52 3.52 0.45
N ASN A 19 -8.25 3.51 0.02
CA ASN A 19 -7.13 2.92 0.76
C ASN A 19 -6.68 3.78 1.96
N TYR A 20 -7.49 3.81 3.03
CA TYR A 20 -7.14 4.50 4.29
C TYR A 20 -5.99 3.82 5.05
N ASN A 21 -5.73 2.54 4.78
CA ASN A 21 -4.63 1.79 5.40
C ASN A 21 -3.27 2.41 5.04
N SER A 22 -3.04 2.70 3.76
CA SER A 22 -1.81 3.34 3.30
C SER A 22 -1.61 4.72 3.93
N ALA A 23 -2.68 5.53 4.00
CA ALA A 23 -2.62 6.84 4.65
C ALA A 23 -2.34 6.75 6.17
N TYR A 24 -2.90 5.75 6.85
CA TYR A 24 -2.62 5.51 8.28
C TYR A 24 -1.16 5.08 8.49
N LEU A 25 -0.70 4.06 7.76
CA LEU A 25 0.65 3.52 7.90
C LEU A 25 1.72 4.55 7.52
N SER A 26 1.52 5.33 6.46
CA SER A 26 2.47 6.38 6.07
C SER A 26 2.64 7.43 7.15
N ARG A 27 1.57 7.83 7.85
CA ARG A 27 1.69 8.74 9.01
C ARG A 27 2.49 8.10 10.13
N LYS A 28 2.19 6.85 10.47
CA LYS A 28 2.90 6.11 11.54
C LYS A 28 4.37 5.87 11.23
N LEU A 29 4.71 5.51 10.00
CA LEU A 29 6.09 5.32 9.57
C LEU A 29 6.89 6.63 9.60
N ASN A 30 6.28 7.74 9.17
CA ASN A 30 6.92 9.05 9.26
C ASN A 30 7.17 9.46 10.72
N GLU A 31 6.23 9.18 11.64
CA GLU A 31 6.40 9.44 13.09
C GLU A 31 7.64 8.71 13.68
N ILE A 32 8.01 7.55 13.13
CA ILE A 32 9.16 6.75 13.60
C ILE A 32 10.40 6.85 12.71
N GLY A 33 10.47 7.85 11.81
CA GLY A 33 11.68 8.16 11.03
C GLY A 33 11.83 7.40 9.70
N TYR A 34 10.77 6.80 9.19
CA TYR A 34 10.73 6.16 7.87
C TYR A 34 9.96 7.01 6.88
N SER A 35 10.57 7.29 5.73
CA SER A 35 9.93 8.06 4.67
C SER A 35 9.30 7.12 3.67
N VAL A 36 7.97 7.11 3.63
CA VAL A 36 7.22 6.38 2.60
C VAL A 36 7.31 7.15 1.29
N ILE A 37 7.88 6.53 0.26
CA ILE A 37 8.13 7.15 -1.04
C ILE A 37 7.24 6.60 -2.15
N TYR A 38 6.69 5.39 -1.96
CA TYR A 38 5.78 4.74 -2.91
C TYR A 38 4.64 4.04 -2.17
N HIS A 39 3.46 4.05 -2.80
CA HIS A 39 2.34 3.19 -2.46
C HIS A 39 2.00 2.35 -3.69
N THR A 40 1.96 1.04 -3.51
CA THR A 40 1.57 0.08 -4.55
C THR A 40 0.33 -0.67 -4.09
N THR A 41 -0.70 -0.72 -4.94
CA THR A 41 -1.93 -1.49 -4.69
C THR A 41 -2.03 -2.61 -5.70
N VAL A 42 -2.16 -3.84 -5.21
CA VAL A 42 -2.24 -5.05 -6.03
C VAL A 42 -3.60 -5.72 -5.80
N GLY A 43 -4.16 -6.29 -6.87
CA GLY A 43 -5.36 -7.11 -6.74
C GLY A 43 -5.06 -8.43 -6.01
N ASP A 44 -6.09 -9.12 -5.55
CA ASP A 44 -6.02 -10.38 -4.80
C ASP A 44 -5.61 -11.62 -5.63
N ASN A 45 -5.19 -11.43 -6.87
CA ASN A 45 -4.72 -12.51 -7.72
C ASN A 45 -3.27 -12.90 -7.34
N PRO A 46 -3.02 -14.14 -6.86
CA PRO A 46 -1.69 -14.53 -6.37
C PRO A 46 -0.56 -14.33 -7.37
N ARG A 47 -0.82 -14.59 -8.65
CA ARG A 47 0.18 -14.38 -9.71
C ARG A 47 0.55 -12.89 -9.87
N ARG A 48 -0.44 -11.99 -9.78
CA ARG A 48 -0.17 -10.54 -9.82
C ARG A 48 0.54 -10.06 -8.56
N MET A 49 0.32 -10.71 -7.41
CA MET A 49 1.03 -10.41 -6.17
C MET A 49 2.50 -10.82 -6.22
N GLU A 50 2.84 -11.90 -6.95
CA GLU A 50 4.23 -12.31 -7.19
C GLU A 50 4.98 -11.38 -8.16
N GLU A 51 4.25 -10.68 -9.05
CA GLU A 51 4.82 -9.76 -10.04
C GLU A 51 5.04 -8.33 -9.49
N ALA A 52 4.49 -8.03 -8.31
CA ALA A 52 4.53 -6.73 -7.64
C ALA A 52 5.70 -6.62 -6.64
#